data_AF-A0A3M1H2Y1-F1
#
_entry.id   AF-A0A3M1H2Y1-F1
#
_cell.length_a   1.000
_cell.length_b   1.000
_cell.length_c   1.000
_cell.angle_alpha   90.00
_cell.angle_beta   90.00
_cell.angle_gamma   90.00
#
_symmetry.space_group_name_H-M   'P 1'
#
loop_
_entity.id
_entity.type
_entity.pdbx_description
1 polymer ?
#
loop_
_entity_poly.entity_id
_entity_poly.type
_entity_poly.pdbx_seq_one_letter_code
_entity_poly.pdbx_strand_id
1 'polypeptide(L)'
;MNPHSPILPPAVLTATERLASTLAQTEPIAAFRQARQRLEANPEAQNLLQQLINLQADLRRRRQVDPAELERLRTLQHEVQANAVIMAYLEAQQTAMSYLPQVNQEISQWLGIDFAALARPGCC
;
A
#
# COMPACT_ATOMS: atom_id res chain seq x y z
N MET A 1 -29.73 -8.76 19.80
CA MET A 1 -28.56 -9.68 19.83
C MET A 1 -28.56 -10.43 18.51
N ASN A 2 -27.67 -10.09 17.57
CA ASN A 2 -27.63 -10.74 16.25
C ASN A 2 -26.94 -12.12 16.39
N PRO A 3 -27.60 -13.24 16.03
CA PRO A 3 -27.12 -14.60 16.35
C PRO A 3 -26.30 -15.29 15.24
N HIS A 4 -25.81 -14.58 14.22
CA HIS A 4 -25.12 -15.22 13.08
C HIS A 4 -23.76 -14.60 12.79
N SER A 5 -22.81 -14.80 13.72
CA SER A 5 -21.40 -14.84 13.32
C SER A 5 -21.16 -16.22 12.71
N PRO A 6 -20.81 -16.34 11.42
CA PRO A 6 -20.52 -17.64 10.83
C PRO A 6 -19.33 -18.25 11.55
N ILE A 7 -19.53 -19.44 12.14
CA ILE A 7 -18.44 -20.23 12.69
C ILE A 7 -17.64 -20.73 11.47
N LEU A 8 -16.51 -20.07 11.19
CA LEU A 8 -15.62 -20.48 10.11
C LEU A 8 -15.06 -21.88 10.42
N PRO A 9 -15.06 -22.81 9.47
CA PRO A 9 -14.44 -24.11 9.68
C PRO A 9 -12.97 -23.94 10.08
N PRO A 10 -12.46 -24.68 11.08
CA PRO A 10 -11.07 -24.56 11.53
C PRO A 10 -10.05 -24.71 10.40
N ALA A 11 -10.33 -25.59 9.43
CA ALA A 11 -9.50 -25.78 8.25
C ALA A 11 -9.36 -24.51 7.39
N VAL A 12 -10.42 -23.71 7.27
CA VAL A 12 -10.39 -22.44 6.53
C VAL A 12 -9.53 -21.41 7.26
N LEU A 13 -9.68 -21.30 8.59
CA LEU A 13 -8.85 -20.42 9.41
C LEU A 13 -7.37 -20.78 9.28
N THR A 14 -7.02 -22.05 9.45
CA THR A 14 -5.65 -22.53 9.28
C THR A 14 -5.11 -22.27 7.87
N ALA A 15 -5.92 -22.46 6.82
CA ALA A 15 -5.51 -22.16 5.45
C ALA A 15 -5.24 -20.66 5.26
N THR A 16 -6.10 -19.78 5.79
CA THR A 16 -5.91 -18.33 5.71
C THR A 16 -4.68 -17.83 6.48
N GLU A 17 -4.39 -18.39 7.65
CA GLU A 17 -3.20 -18.07 8.43
C GLU A 17 -1.92 -18.53 7.72
N ARG A 18 -1.94 -19.72 7.12
CA ARG A 18 -0.82 -20.24 6.32
C ARG A 18 -0.60 -19.40 5.07
N LEU A 19 -1.66 -18.98 4.40
CA LEU A 19 -1.58 -18.08 3.25
C LEU A 19 -0.97 -16.72 3.66
N ALA A 20 -1.49 -16.09 4.72
CA ALA A 20 -1.00 -14.80 5.20
C ALA A 20 0.47 -14.85 5.65
N SER A 21 0.86 -15.89 6.40
CA SER A 21 2.25 -16.08 6.84
C SER A 21 3.21 -16.38 5.69
N THR A 22 2.76 -17.10 4.67
CA THR A 22 3.54 -17.37 3.46
C THR A 22 3.71 -16.09 2.65
N LEU A 23 2.61 -15.37 2.38
CA LEU A 23 2.63 -14.09 1.66
C LEU A 23 3.51 -13.04 2.36
N ALA A 24 3.51 -13.00 3.68
CA ALA A 24 4.41 -12.11 4.42
C ALA A 24 5.88 -12.38 4.06
N GLN A 25 6.26 -13.63 3.85
CA GLN A 25 7.64 -14.05 3.56
C GLN A 25 8.02 -13.97 2.09
N THR A 26 7.10 -13.67 1.17
CA THR A 26 7.44 -13.53 -0.24
C THR A 26 8.28 -12.27 -0.47
N GLU A 27 9.15 -12.32 -1.48
CA GLU A 27 10.12 -11.26 -1.75
C GLU A 27 9.46 -9.87 -1.88
N PRO A 28 8.36 -9.66 -2.64
CA PRO A 28 7.75 -8.34 -2.78
C PRO A 28 7.25 -7.76 -1.44
N ILE A 29 6.70 -8.61 -0.58
CA ILE A 29 6.12 -8.19 0.71
C ILE A 29 7.23 -7.99 1.76
N ALA A 30 8.24 -8.86 1.77
CA ALA A 30 9.40 -8.72 2.63
C ALA A 30 10.21 -7.47 2.30
N ALA A 31 10.48 -7.21 1.01
CA ALA A 31 11.17 -6.02 0.53
C ALA A 31 10.43 -4.73 0.92
N PHE A 32 9.11 -4.69 0.72
CA PHE A 32 8.28 -3.56 1.15
C PHE A 32 8.37 -3.31 2.67
N ARG A 33 8.26 -4.37 3.49
CA ARG A 33 8.36 -4.23 4.95
C ARG A 33 9.72 -3.69 5.38
N GLN A 34 10.80 -4.18 4.76
CA GLN A 34 12.14 -3.71 5.06
C GLN A 34 12.33 -2.24 4.63
N ALA A 35 11.89 -1.88 3.43
CA ALA A 35 11.99 -0.50 2.93
C ALA A 35 11.17 0.46 3.80
N ARG A 36 9.99 0.03 4.25
CA ARG A 36 9.15 0.77 5.20
C ARG A 36 9.86 0.98 6.54
N GLN A 37 10.49 -0.04 7.11
CA GLN A 37 11.26 0.10 8.35
C GLN A 37 12.42 1.09 8.20
N ARG A 38 13.12 1.08 7.05
CA ARG A 38 14.19 2.04 6.76
C ARG A 38 13.67 3.47 6.66
N LEU A 39 12.49 3.67 6.05
CA LEU A 39 11.82 4.96 5.99
C LEU A 39 11.40 5.43 7.39
N GLU A 40 10.76 4.57 8.19
CA GLU A 40 10.34 4.85 9.57
C GLU A 40 11.53 5.18 10.49
N ALA A 41 12.70 4.60 10.21
CA ALA A 41 13.94 4.90 10.92
C ALA A 41 14.66 6.18 10.42
N ASN A 42 14.17 6.83 9.35
CA ASN A 42 14.76 8.03 8.77
C ASN A 42 13.81 9.24 8.90
N PRO A 43 14.00 10.10 9.92
CA PRO A 43 13.13 11.27 10.16
C PRO A 43 13.17 12.29 9.03
N GLU A 44 14.31 12.46 8.35
CA GLU A 44 14.46 13.41 7.24
C GLU A 44 13.61 12.97 6.04
N ALA A 45 13.72 11.70 5.67
CA ALA A 45 12.93 11.11 4.59
C ALA A 45 11.42 11.16 4.90
N GLN A 46 11.03 10.90 6.15
CA GLN A 46 9.63 11.01 6.58
C GLN A 46 9.12 12.45 6.48
N ASN A 47 9.88 13.41 6.96
CA ASN A 47 9.50 14.82 6.91
C ASN A 47 9.36 15.29 5.46
N LEU A 48 10.32 14.94 4.60
CA LEU A 48 10.32 15.30 3.19
C LEU A 48 9.08 14.72 2.46
N LEU A 49 8.79 13.44 2.68
CA LEU A 49 7.61 12.79 2.11
C LEU A 49 6.31 13.43 2.63
N GLN A 50 6.23 13.74 3.92
CA GLN A 50 5.06 14.37 4.53
C GLN A 50 4.82 15.79 3.97
N GLN A 51 5.88 16.58 3.79
CA GLN A 51 5.79 17.90 3.17
C GLN A 51 5.25 17.83 1.74
N LEU A 52 5.73 16.87 0.95
CA LEU A 52 5.23 16.63 -0.40
C LEU A 52 3.73 16.27 -0.39
N ILE A 53 3.32 15.34 0.47
CA ILE A 53 1.92 14.90 0.59
C ILE A 53 1.01 16.07 0.99
N ASN A 54 1.43 16.86 1.99
CA ASN A 54 0.66 18.00 2.48
C ASN A 54 0.51 19.06 1.38
N LEU A 55 1.59 19.43 0.70
CA LEU A 55 1.55 20.42 -0.37
C LEU A 55 0.68 19.94 -1.53
N GLN A 56 0.80 18.68 -1.95
CA GLN A 56 -0.06 18.12 -2.99
C GLN A 56 -1.55 18.12 -2.60
N ALA A 57 -1.85 17.74 -1.36
CA ALA A 57 -3.22 17.73 -0.85
C ALA A 57 -3.82 19.15 -0.81
N ASP A 58 -3.04 20.14 -0.36
CA ASP A 58 -3.47 21.54 -0.32
C ASP A 58 -3.69 22.10 -1.72
N LEU A 59 -2.77 21.84 -2.66
CA LEU A 59 -2.90 22.29 -4.04
C LEU A 59 -4.13 21.70 -4.74
N ARG A 60 -4.44 20.42 -4.51
CA ARG A 60 -5.64 19.77 -5.07
C ARG A 60 -6.96 20.39 -4.61
N ARG A 61 -6.99 21.03 -3.44
CA ARG A 61 -8.20 21.67 -2.88
C ARG A 61 -8.41 23.08 -3.40
N ARG A 62 -7.39 23.71 -3.99
CA ARG A 62 -7.45 25.11 -4.43
C ARG A 62 -7.94 25.21 -5.87
N ARG A 63 -8.76 26.22 -6.14
CA ARG A 63 -9.23 26.54 -7.51
C ARG A 63 -8.20 27.28 -8.34
N GLN A 64 -7.30 28.01 -7.68
CA GLN A 64 -6.18 28.73 -8.28
C GLN A 64 -4.92 28.41 -7.49
N VAL A 65 -3.85 28.12 -8.22
CA VAL A 65 -2.55 27.77 -7.66
C VAL A 65 -1.55 28.84 -8.07
N ASP A 66 -0.79 29.34 -7.10
CA ASP A 66 0.26 30.33 -7.33
C ASP A 66 1.47 29.67 -8.03
N PRO A 67 2.07 30.29 -9.07
CA PRO A 67 3.34 29.85 -9.65
C PRO A 67 4.43 29.52 -8.63
N ALA A 68 4.54 30.27 -7.52
CA ALA A 68 5.52 30.01 -6.48
C ALA A 68 5.27 28.67 -5.74
N GLU A 69 4.01 28.26 -5.60
CA GLU A 69 3.66 26.97 -4.98
C GLU A 69 3.92 25.80 -5.93
N LEU A 70 3.72 25.99 -7.24
CA LEU A 70 4.11 25.02 -8.25
C LEU A 70 5.63 24.80 -8.26
N GLU A 71 6.41 25.87 -8.11
CA GLU A 71 7.86 25.74 -8.05
C GLU A 71 8.32 25.01 -6.79
N ARG A 72 7.73 25.33 -5.62
CA ARG A 72 7.97 24.57 -4.38
C ARG A 72 7.62 23.10 -4.52
N LEU A 73 6.51 22.78 -5.21
CA LEU A 73 6.11 21.40 -5.47
C LEU A 73 7.16 20.67 -6.32
N ARG A 74 7.67 21.30 -7.38
CA ARG A 74 8.72 20.72 -8.23
C ARG A 74 10.01 20.47 -7.46
N THR A 75 10.44 21.42 -6.64
CA THR A 75 11.62 21.26 -5.79
C THR A 75 11.46 20.07 -4.83
N LEU A 76 10.35 19.99 -4.11
CA LEU A 76 10.07 18.86 -3.21
C LEU A 76 9.98 17.52 -3.94
N GLN A 77 9.41 17.50 -5.16
CA GLN A 77 9.40 16.29 -5.99
C GLN A 77 10.82 15.85 -6.36
N HIS A 78 11.69 16.79 -6.73
CA HIS A 78 13.08 16.49 -7.05
C HIS A 78 13.86 15.99 -5.82
N GLU A 79 13.69 16.61 -4.67
CA GLU A 79 14.30 16.17 -3.41
C GLU A 79 13.83 14.75 -3.02
N VAL A 80 12.53 14.46 -3.17
CA VAL A 80 11.99 13.12 -2.95
C VAL A 80 12.58 12.09 -3.91
N GLN A 81 12.71 12.44 -5.20
CA GLN A 81 13.32 11.56 -6.20
C GLN A 81 14.81 11.32 -5.95
N ALA A 82 15.51 12.29 -5.38
CA ALA A 82 16.91 12.16 -5.01
C ALA A 82 17.13 11.37 -3.71
N ASN A 83 16.10 11.21 -2.86
CA ASN A 83 16.21 10.49 -1.60
C ASN A 83 16.08 8.97 -1.81
N ALA A 84 17.20 8.25 -1.72
CA ALA A 84 17.25 6.81 -1.93
C ALA A 84 16.34 5.99 -0.99
N VAL A 85 16.12 6.45 0.25
CA VAL A 85 15.25 5.75 1.21
C VAL A 85 13.80 5.86 0.80
N ILE A 86 13.37 7.05 0.35
CA ILE A 86 12.01 7.26 -0.16
C ILE A 86 11.81 6.48 -1.46
N MET A 87 12.74 6.55 -2.40
CA MET A 87 12.62 5.85 -3.68
C MET A 87 12.56 4.33 -3.51
N ALA A 88 13.42 3.76 -2.66
CA ALA A 88 13.38 2.33 -2.36
C ALA A 88 12.04 1.91 -1.72
N TYR A 89 11.45 2.76 -0.86
CA TYR A 89 10.13 2.52 -0.30
C TYR A 89 9.03 2.57 -1.36
N LEU A 90 9.02 3.60 -2.22
CA LEU A 90 7.99 3.76 -3.26
C LEU A 90 8.04 2.63 -4.28
N GLU A 91 9.23 2.21 -4.70
CA GLU A 91 9.42 1.08 -5.61
C GLU A 91 8.94 -0.23 -4.98
N ALA A 92 9.37 -0.53 -3.75
CA ALA A 92 8.94 -1.75 -3.06
C ALA A 92 7.42 -1.75 -2.79
N GLN A 93 6.83 -0.59 -2.50
CA GLN A 93 5.39 -0.42 -2.36
C GLN A 93 4.67 -0.75 -3.67
N GLN A 94 5.12 -0.20 -4.80
CA GLN A 94 4.51 -0.44 -6.10
C GLN A 94 4.58 -1.92 -6.50
N THR A 95 5.70 -2.58 -6.22
CA THR A 95 5.89 -4.02 -6.47
C THR A 95 5.00 -4.88 -5.57
N ALA A 96 4.87 -4.55 -4.29
CA ALA A 96 3.93 -5.23 -3.40
C ALA A 96 2.47 -5.04 -3.83
N MET A 97 2.10 -3.83 -4.25
CA MET A 97 0.76 -3.49 -4.72
C MET A 97 0.40 -4.16 -6.05
N SER A 98 1.38 -4.46 -6.92
CA SER A 98 1.15 -5.22 -8.15
C SER A 98 1.15 -6.74 -7.93
N TYR A 99 1.81 -7.23 -6.86
CA TYR A 99 1.88 -8.64 -6.52
C TYR A 99 0.56 -9.18 -5.93
N LEU A 100 -0.06 -8.47 -4.98
CA LEU A 100 -1.28 -8.97 -4.32
C LEU A 100 -2.47 -9.22 -5.28
N PRO A 101 -2.74 -8.37 -6.28
CA PRO A 101 -3.74 -8.67 -7.30
C PRO A 101 -3.45 -9.95 -8.10
N GLN A 102 -2.18 -10.28 -8.36
CA GLN A 102 -1.81 -11.51 -9.05
C GLN A 102 -2.15 -12.73 -8.20
N VAL A 103 -1.83 -12.70 -6.91
CA VAL A 103 -2.21 -13.75 -5.95
C VAL A 103 -3.73 -13.94 -5.92
N ASN A 104 -4.49 -12.84 -5.87
CA ASN A 104 -5.95 -12.90 -5.90
C ASN A 104 -6.48 -13.51 -7.20
N GLN A 105 -5.85 -13.19 -8.34
CA GLN A 105 -6.23 -13.74 -9.64
C GLN A 105 -5.95 -15.25 -9.69
N GLU A 106 -4.82 -15.71 -9.19
CA GLU A 106 -4.51 -17.14 -9.09
C GLU A 106 -5.55 -17.87 -8.24
N ILE A 107 -5.84 -17.38 -7.03
CA ILE A 107 -6.87 -17.96 -6.16
C ILE A 107 -8.23 -18.00 -6.88
N SER A 108 -8.57 -16.93 -7.59
CA SER A 108 -9.83 -16.86 -8.36
C SER A 108 -9.90 -17.92 -9.45
N GLN A 109 -8.80 -18.17 -10.16
CA GLN A 109 -8.71 -19.23 -11.17
C GLN A 109 -8.87 -20.62 -10.55
N TRP A 110 -8.22 -20.88 -9.41
CA TRP A 110 -8.33 -22.15 -8.70
C TRP A 110 -9.74 -22.43 -8.18
N LEU A 111 -10.45 -21.40 -7.71
CA LEU A 111 -11.79 -21.52 -7.15
C LEU A 111 -12.91 -21.40 -8.20
N GLY A 112 -12.61 -20.92 -9.40
CA GLY A 112 -13.61 -20.64 -10.44
C GLY A 112 -14.56 -19.48 -10.10
N ILE A 113 -14.21 -18.64 -9.11
CA ILE A 113 -14.99 -17.49 -8.64
C ILE A 113 -14.09 -16.27 -8.51
N ASP A 114 -14.64 -15.06 -8.64
CA ASP A 114 -13.88 -13.83 -8.37
C ASP A 114 -13.68 -13.65 -6.86
N PHE A 115 -12.56 -14.20 -6.36
CA PHE A 115 -12.22 -14.16 -4.95
C PHE A 115 -12.00 -12.73 -4.45
N ALA A 116 -11.42 -11.86 -5.28
CA ALA A 116 -11.19 -10.46 -4.92
C ALA A 116 -12.50 -9.67 -4.76
N ALA A 117 -13.51 -9.97 -5.57
CA ALA A 117 -14.82 -9.33 -5.46
C ALA A 117 -15.51 -9.63 -4.12
N LEU A 118 -15.26 -10.81 -3.52
CA LEU A 118 -15.83 -11.20 -2.23
C LEU A 118 -15.30 -10.37 -1.05
N ALA A 119 -14.11 -9.80 -1.19
CA ALA A 119 -13.47 -8.96 -0.17
C ALA A 119 -13.78 -7.46 -0.33
N ARG A 120 -14.47 -7.06 -1.40
CA ARG A 120 -14.90 -5.66 -1.55
C ARG A 120 -15.88 -5.35 -0.42
N PRO A 121 -15.74 -4.20 0.29
CA PRO A 121 -16.76 -3.75 1.21
C PRO A 121 -18.07 -3.69 0.43
N GLY A 122 -18.99 -4.62 0.72
CA GLY A 122 -20.31 -4.62 0.13
C GLY A 122 -20.94 -3.28 0.46
N CYS A 123 -21.38 -2.54 -0.56
CA CYS A 123 -22.21 -1.38 -0.37
C CYS A 123 -23.46 -1.84 0.39
N CYS A 124 -23.54 -1.48 1.66
CA CYS A 124 -24.76 -1.41 2.45
C CYS A 124 -24.94 0.06 2.82
#